data_AF-A0A6P2GTE4-F1
#
_entry.id   AF-A0A6P2GTE4-F1
#
_cell.length_a   1.000
_cell.length_b   1.000
_cell.length_c   1.000
_cell.angle_alpha   90.00
_cell.angle_beta   90.00
_cell.angle_gamma   90.00
#
_symmetry.space_group_name_H-M   'P 1'
#
loop_
_entity.id
_entity.type
_entity.pdbx_description
1 polymer ?
#
loop_
_entity_poly.entity_id
_entity_poly.type
_entity_poly.pdbx_seq_one_letter_code
_entity_poly.pdbx_strand_id
1 'polypeptide(L)'
;MKPTNPKDAIATNKLPSHLVSPIVKAYQAIANFLGNVKYGAWNYRIAGARASVYRAALDRHMDAWWEGEELDPVDGTPHLANALACIGILIDAKHSGKLIDDRPPSLHGELAKVRADFEALMPKIREQYADRNPRHFTITDTGLAEHASREDDARLIAKSNAEAA
;
A
#
# COMPACT_ATOMS: atom_id res chain seq x y z
N MET A 1 -17.23 -22.06 42.29
CA MET A 1 -16.62 -21.60 41.03
C MET A 1 -16.92 -22.63 39.95
N LYS A 2 -17.42 -22.23 38.77
CA LYS A 2 -17.55 -23.16 37.64
C LYS A 2 -16.14 -23.64 37.26
N PRO A 3 -15.92 -24.94 37.02
CA PRO A 3 -14.66 -25.40 36.45
C PRO A 3 -14.52 -24.74 35.08
N THR A 4 -13.57 -23.82 34.92
CA THR A 4 -13.25 -23.22 33.63
C THR A 4 -12.79 -24.34 32.70
N ASN A 5 -13.30 -24.37 31.46
CA ASN A 5 -12.90 -25.37 30.48
C ASN A 5 -11.37 -25.32 30.33
N PRO A 6 -10.64 -26.45 30.49
CA PRO A 6 -9.19 -26.47 30.34
C PRO A 6 -8.70 -25.91 29.00
N LYS A 7 -9.53 -25.95 27.94
CA LYS A 7 -9.23 -25.31 26.66
C LYS A 7 -9.23 -23.78 26.74
N ASP A 8 -10.08 -23.17 27.56
CA ASP A 8 -10.14 -21.70 27.72
C ASP A 8 -8.86 -21.17 28.37
N ALA A 9 -8.32 -21.89 29.35
CA ALA A 9 -7.08 -21.54 30.04
C ALA A 9 -5.80 -21.77 29.20
N ILE A 10 -5.83 -22.73 28.28
CA ILE A 10 -4.69 -23.04 27.38
C ILE A 10 -4.73 -22.16 26.12
N ALA A 11 -5.93 -21.82 25.63
CA ALA A 11 -6.11 -21.01 24.43
C ALA A 11 -5.55 -19.59 24.55
N THR A 12 -5.49 -19.01 25.75
CA THR A 12 -4.91 -17.67 26.00
C THR A 12 -3.43 -17.58 25.60
N ASN A 13 -2.70 -18.69 25.62
CA ASN A 13 -1.28 -18.75 25.30
C ASN A 13 -1.00 -19.28 23.88
N LYS A 14 -2.03 -19.47 23.05
CA LYS A 14 -1.88 -19.87 21.64
C LYS A 14 -2.07 -18.67 20.73
N LEU A 15 -1.29 -18.60 19.66
CA LEU A 15 -1.44 -17.55 18.64
C LEU A 15 -2.85 -17.63 18.01
N PRO A 16 -3.69 -16.59 18.13
CA PRO A 16 -5.05 -16.63 17.62
C PRO A 16 -5.09 -16.30 16.11
N SER A 17 -4.72 -17.26 15.25
CA SER A 17 -4.65 -17.08 13.79
C SER A 17 -5.98 -16.66 13.12
N HIS A 18 -7.10 -16.83 13.82
CA HIS A 18 -8.41 -16.37 13.38
C HIS A 18 -8.56 -14.84 13.41
N LEU A 19 -7.69 -14.10 14.12
CA LEU A 19 -7.70 -12.63 14.12
C LEU A 19 -7.26 -12.00 12.79
N VAL A 20 -6.64 -12.77 11.91
CA VAL A 20 -6.36 -12.30 10.54
C VAL A 20 -7.68 -12.30 9.77
N SER A 21 -8.10 -11.11 9.33
CA SER A 21 -9.34 -10.87 8.58
C SER A 21 -9.48 -11.86 7.40
N PRO A 22 -10.63 -12.55 7.26
CA PRO A 22 -10.93 -13.37 6.09
C PRO A 22 -10.86 -12.61 4.76
N ILE A 23 -11.17 -11.30 4.76
CA ILE A 23 -11.06 -10.44 3.57
C ILE A 23 -9.60 -10.30 3.15
N VAL A 24 -8.71 -10.03 4.11
CA VAL A 24 -7.26 -9.95 3.83
C VAL A 24 -6.70 -11.29 3.38
N LYS A 25 -7.18 -12.41 3.95
CA LYS A 25 -6.83 -13.75 3.49
C LYS A 25 -7.22 -13.97 2.02
N ALA A 26 -8.39 -13.49 1.59
CA ALA A 26 -8.82 -13.59 0.21
C ALA A 26 -7.91 -12.78 -0.74
N TYR A 27 -7.54 -11.55 -0.36
CA TYR A 27 -6.55 -10.75 -1.11
C TYR A 27 -5.22 -11.49 -1.26
N GLN A 28 -4.69 -12.02 -0.15
CA GLN A 28 -3.43 -12.75 -0.21
C GLN A 28 -3.54 -14.04 -1.03
N ALA A 29 -4.69 -14.72 -0.98
CA ALA A 29 -4.93 -15.96 -1.73
C ALA A 29 -4.93 -15.73 -3.25
N ILE A 30 -5.56 -14.67 -3.76
CA ILE A 30 -5.61 -14.42 -5.21
C ILE A 30 -4.22 -14.09 -5.79
N ALA A 31 -3.42 -13.27 -5.10
CA ALA A 31 -2.05 -12.98 -5.52
C ALA A 31 -1.13 -14.22 -5.45
N ASN A 32 -1.29 -15.06 -4.42
CA ASN A 32 -0.58 -16.33 -4.34
C ASN A 32 -1.03 -17.33 -5.41
N PHE A 33 -2.31 -17.32 -5.80
CA PHE A 33 -2.82 -18.14 -6.90
C PHE A 33 -2.20 -17.72 -8.24
N LEU A 34 -2.12 -16.42 -8.51
CA LEU A 34 -1.38 -15.88 -9.66
C LEU A 34 0.07 -16.38 -9.68
N GLY A 35 0.78 -16.27 -8.55
CA GLY A 35 2.14 -16.78 -8.41
C GLY A 35 2.24 -18.29 -8.62
N ASN A 36 1.28 -19.07 -8.10
CA ASN A 36 1.21 -20.51 -8.30
C ASN A 36 1.06 -20.89 -9.77
N VAL A 37 0.21 -20.18 -10.52
CA VAL A 37 0.01 -20.42 -11.95
C VAL A 37 1.27 -20.06 -12.75
N LYS A 38 1.93 -18.94 -12.43
CA LYS A 38 3.10 -18.45 -13.18
C LYS A 38 4.39 -19.21 -12.86
N TYR A 39 4.59 -19.61 -11.61
CA TYR A 39 5.90 -20.05 -11.12
C TYR A 39 5.87 -21.31 -10.25
N GLY A 40 4.67 -21.88 -10.03
CA GLY A 40 4.46 -22.96 -9.08
C GLY A 40 4.42 -22.47 -7.62
N ALA A 41 3.61 -23.13 -6.80
CA ALA A 41 3.49 -22.80 -5.38
C ALA A 41 4.83 -22.97 -4.64
N TRP A 42 5.11 -22.04 -3.72
CA TRP A 42 6.25 -22.09 -2.78
C TRP A 42 7.63 -22.15 -3.42
N ASN A 43 7.77 -21.80 -4.71
CA ASN A 43 9.04 -21.86 -5.45
C ASN A 43 10.20 -21.11 -4.74
N TYR A 44 9.89 -19.99 -4.08
CA TYR A 44 10.82 -19.16 -3.31
C TYR A 44 11.47 -19.90 -2.11
N ARG A 45 10.88 -21.00 -1.63
CA ARG A 45 11.51 -21.87 -0.62
C ARG A 45 12.62 -22.76 -1.17
N ILE A 46 12.78 -22.83 -2.50
CA ILE A 46 13.84 -23.58 -3.16
C ILE A 46 14.77 -22.63 -3.94
N ALA A 47 14.18 -21.82 -4.82
CA ALA A 47 14.90 -20.89 -5.69
C ALA A 47 15.46 -19.66 -4.95
N GLY A 48 14.87 -19.33 -3.80
CA GLY A 48 15.22 -18.15 -3.02
C GLY A 48 14.54 -16.86 -3.49
N ALA A 49 14.68 -15.84 -2.65
CA ALA A 49 14.10 -14.52 -2.86
C ALA A 49 15.15 -13.45 -2.56
N ARG A 50 15.36 -12.51 -3.47
CA ARG A 50 16.27 -11.37 -3.25
C ARG A 50 15.50 -10.19 -2.66
N ALA A 51 15.95 -9.66 -1.53
CA ALA A 51 15.23 -8.63 -0.80
C ALA A 51 14.94 -7.39 -1.66
N SER A 52 15.92 -6.92 -2.43
CA SER A 52 15.77 -5.76 -3.33
C SER A 52 14.70 -5.94 -4.42
N VAL A 53 14.58 -7.14 -4.99
CA VAL A 53 13.62 -7.44 -6.07
C VAL A 53 12.18 -7.37 -5.56
N TYR A 54 11.92 -7.99 -4.41
CA TYR A 54 10.59 -7.95 -3.79
C TYR A 54 10.28 -6.59 -3.19
N ARG A 55 11.30 -5.83 -2.73
CA ARG A 55 11.13 -4.43 -2.34
C ARG A 55 10.71 -3.56 -3.53
N ALA A 56 11.40 -3.66 -4.66
CA ALA A 56 11.07 -2.88 -5.85
C ALA A 56 9.70 -3.26 -6.44
N ALA A 57 9.30 -4.53 -6.38
CA ALA A 57 7.96 -4.95 -6.78
C ALA A 57 6.87 -4.41 -5.85
N LEU A 58 7.11 -4.47 -4.53
CA LEU A 58 6.23 -3.88 -3.52
C LEU A 58 6.03 -2.38 -3.77
N ASP A 59 7.12 -1.63 -3.97
CA ASP A 59 7.06 -0.19 -4.22
C ASP A 59 6.21 0.12 -5.47
N ARG A 60 6.40 -0.59 -6.60
CA ARG A 60 5.57 -0.39 -7.80
C ARG A 60 4.08 -0.63 -7.57
N HIS A 61 3.69 -1.65 -6.80
CA HIS A 61 2.28 -1.88 -6.51
C HIS A 61 1.72 -0.83 -5.54
N MET A 62 2.51 -0.42 -4.55
CA MET A 62 2.10 0.63 -3.61
C MET A 62 1.97 2.00 -4.29
N ASP A 63 2.89 2.34 -5.20
CA ASP A 63 2.85 3.58 -5.98
C ASP A 63 1.62 3.61 -6.90
N ALA A 64 1.35 2.52 -7.64
CA ALA A 64 0.16 2.43 -8.50
C ALA A 64 -1.14 2.58 -7.71
N TRP A 65 -1.26 1.88 -6.58
CA TRP A 65 -2.39 2.03 -5.68
C TRP A 65 -2.51 3.45 -5.12
N TRP A 66 -1.38 4.07 -4.75
CA TRP A 66 -1.36 5.44 -4.23
C TRP A 66 -1.86 6.47 -5.25
N GLU A 67 -1.56 6.25 -6.54
CA GLU A 67 -2.07 7.05 -7.66
C GLU A 67 -3.51 6.69 -8.07
N GLY A 68 -4.17 5.77 -7.35
CA GLY A 68 -5.57 5.43 -7.54
C GLY A 68 -5.85 4.26 -8.49
N GLU A 69 -4.82 3.52 -8.93
CA GLU A 69 -5.01 2.29 -9.71
C GLU A 69 -5.31 1.11 -8.77
N GLU A 70 -6.54 0.61 -8.80
CA GLU A 70 -6.99 -0.47 -7.89
C GLU A 70 -6.48 -1.86 -8.31
N LEU A 71 -6.43 -2.12 -9.63
CA LEU A 71 -6.13 -3.43 -10.20
C LEU A 71 -4.92 -3.36 -11.14
N ASP A 72 -4.05 -4.36 -11.07
CA ASP A 72 -2.91 -4.49 -11.99
C ASP A 72 -3.43 -4.65 -13.43
N PRO A 73 -2.98 -3.81 -14.38
CA PRO A 73 -3.51 -3.82 -15.74
C PRO A 73 -3.13 -5.07 -16.54
N VAL A 74 -2.15 -5.86 -16.08
CA VAL A 74 -1.66 -7.06 -16.79
C VAL A 74 -2.54 -8.27 -16.49
N ASP A 75 -2.92 -8.47 -15.22
CA ASP A 75 -3.61 -9.69 -14.78
C ASP A 75 -4.89 -9.43 -13.97
N GLY A 76 -5.23 -8.18 -13.71
CA GLY A 76 -6.46 -7.78 -13.02
C GLY A 76 -6.48 -8.08 -11.53
N THR A 77 -5.34 -8.45 -10.93
CA THR A 77 -5.27 -8.67 -9.48
C THR A 77 -5.12 -7.36 -8.71
N PRO A 78 -5.64 -7.23 -7.48
CA PRO A 78 -5.53 -5.98 -6.73
C PRO A 78 -4.08 -5.62 -6.39
N HIS A 79 -3.68 -4.35 -6.53
CA HIS A 79 -2.33 -3.92 -6.18
C HIS A 79 -1.97 -4.22 -4.71
N LEU A 80 -2.92 -4.00 -3.79
CA LEU A 80 -2.75 -4.35 -2.38
C LEU A 80 -2.59 -5.86 -2.14
N ALA A 81 -3.19 -6.72 -2.97
CA ALA A 81 -2.99 -8.15 -2.89
C ALA A 81 -1.57 -8.55 -3.30
N ASN A 82 -1.04 -7.96 -4.38
CA ASN A 82 0.32 -8.21 -4.84
C ASN A 82 1.38 -7.65 -3.86
N ALA A 83 1.10 -6.52 -3.22
CA ALA A 83 1.92 -5.99 -2.13
C ALA A 83 1.99 -6.96 -0.94
N LEU A 84 0.84 -7.53 -0.52
CA LEU A 84 0.79 -8.56 0.53
C LEU A 84 1.59 -9.81 0.15
N ALA A 85 1.52 -10.25 -1.11
CA ALA A 85 2.31 -11.39 -1.59
C ALA A 85 3.83 -11.11 -1.50
N CYS A 86 4.28 -9.91 -1.89
CA CYS A 86 5.69 -9.52 -1.77
C CYS A 86 6.19 -9.59 -0.32
N ILE A 87 5.42 -9.03 0.63
CA ILE A 87 5.75 -9.07 2.05
C ILE A 87 5.74 -10.51 2.58
N GLY A 88 4.71 -11.29 2.22
CA GLY A 88 4.58 -12.69 2.64
C GLY A 88 5.77 -13.54 2.19
N ILE A 89 6.21 -13.36 0.94
CA ILE A 89 7.36 -14.10 0.39
C ILE A 89 8.67 -13.71 1.10
N LEU A 90 8.89 -12.43 1.38
CA LEU A 90 10.06 -11.98 2.14
C LEU A 90 10.13 -12.63 3.54
N ILE A 91 8.98 -12.70 4.23
CA ILE A 91 8.88 -13.33 5.55
C ILE A 91 9.13 -14.84 5.44
N ASP A 92 8.49 -15.51 4.48
CA ASP A 92 8.63 -16.96 4.32
C ASP A 92 10.06 -17.35 3.94
N ALA A 93 10.65 -16.69 2.94
CA ALA A 93 12.02 -16.93 2.52
C ALA A 93 13.03 -16.69 3.65
N LYS A 94 12.78 -15.71 4.53
CA LYS A 94 13.59 -15.50 5.74
C LYS A 94 13.55 -16.72 6.65
N HIS A 95 12.37 -17.26 6.91
CA HIS A 95 12.20 -18.43 7.79
C HIS A 95 12.62 -19.75 7.14
N SER A 96 12.59 -19.84 5.81
CA SER A 96 13.08 -21.01 5.08
C SER A 96 14.59 -20.99 4.83
N GLY A 97 15.32 -19.95 5.26
CA GLY A 97 16.75 -19.79 5.01
C GLY A 97 17.10 -19.55 3.53
N LYS A 98 16.17 -18.98 2.76
CA LYS A 98 16.30 -18.75 1.31
C LYS A 98 16.22 -17.29 0.91
N LEU A 99 16.09 -16.39 1.87
CA LEU A 99 16.21 -14.96 1.63
C LEU A 99 17.67 -14.61 1.35
N ILE A 100 17.93 -14.04 0.18
CA ILE A 100 19.17 -13.35 -0.14
C ILE A 100 18.98 -11.91 0.35
N ASP A 101 19.60 -11.61 1.49
CA ASP A 101 19.57 -10.27 2.07
C ASP A 101 20.63 -9.39 1.41
N ASP A 102 20.21 -8.67 0.36
CA ASP A 102 21.04 -7.75 -0.41
C ASP A 102 20.67 -6.28 -0.14
N ARG A 103 20.14 -5.99 1.06
CA ARG A 103 19.89 -4.61 1.49
C ARG A 103 21.22 -3.84 1.55
N PRO A 104 21.20 -2.52 1.32
CA PRO A 104 22.42 -1.70 1.37
C PRO A 104 23.04 -1.72 2.79
N PRO A 105 24.35 -1.39 2.92
CA PRO A 105 24.98 -1.17 4.21
C PRO A 105 24.13 -0.25 5.10
N SER A 106 23.90 -0.68 6.34
CA SER A 106 22.86 -0.06 7.14
C SER A 106 23.29 1.31 7.68
N LEU A 107 22.44 2.31 7.44
CA LEU A 107 22.50 3.63 8.06
C LEU A 107 21.30 3.89 8.97
N HIS A 108 20.69 2.84 9.54
CA HIS A 108 19.45 2.96 10.30
C HIS A 108 19.55 3.96 11.47
N GLY A 109 20.70 4.04 12.12
CA GLY A 109 20.95 4.98 13.22
C GLY A 109 21.01 6.43 12.75
N GLU A 110 21.63 6.67 11.59
CA GLU A 110 21.71 8.01 11.00
C GLU A 110 20.35 8.45 10.47
N LEU A 111 19.62 7.56 9.79
CA LEU A 111 18.24 7.81 9.37
C LEU A 111 17.33 8.22 10.54
N ALA A 112 17.48 7.57 11.71
CA ALA A 112 16.70 7.91 12.89
C ALA A 112 17.01 9.33 13.39
N LYS A 113 18.28 9.76 13.37
CA LYS A 113 18.66 11.13 13.74
C LYS A 113 18.10 12.16 12.76
N VAL A 114 18.30 11.96 11.46
CA VAL A 114 17.80 12.87 10.42
C VAL A 114 16.28 13.04 10.51
N ARG A 115 15.53 11.95 10.78
CA ARG A 115 14.08 12.02 11.02
C ARG A 115 13.74 12.85 12.24
N ALA A 116 14.40 12.61 13.37
CA ALA A 116 14.17 13.36 14.60
C ALA A 116 14.44 14.86 14.41
N ASP A 117 15.50 15.23 13.69
CA ASP A 117 15.84 16.62 13.39
C ASP A 117 14.74 17.29 12.54
N PHE A 118 14.21 16.60 11.53
CA PHE A 118 13.13 17.13 10.69
C PHE A 118 11.79 17.18 11.42
N GLU A 119 11.47 16.20 12.27
CA GLU A 119 10.29 16.21 13.14
C GLU A 119 10.33 17.40 14.10
N ALA A 120 11.49 17.72 14.67
CA ALA A 120 11.69 18.90 15.52
C ALA A 120 11.54 20.24 14.77
N LEU A 121 11.71 20.26 13.44
CA LEU A 121 11.47 21.43 12.60
C LEU A 121 9.98 21.65 12.31
N MET A 122 9.17 20.58 12.23
CA MET A 122 7.75 20.66 11.89
C MET A 122 6.92 21.66 12.74
N PRO A 123 7.03 21.73 14.08
CA PRO A 123 6.26 22.70 14.86
C PRO A 123 6.65 24.15 14.53
N LYS A 124 7.94 24.43 14.27
CA LYS A 124 8.40 25.77 13.89
C LYS A 124 7.81 26.21 12.54
N ILE A 125 7.75 25.29 11.57
CA ILE A 125 7.11 25.55 10.27
C ILE A 125 5.61 25.84 10.46
N ARG A 126 4.92 25.07 11.29
CA ARG A 126 3.49 25.29 11.59
C ARG A 126 3.25 26.65 12.25
N GLU A 127 4.10 27.05 13.19
CA GLU A 127 4.01 28.36 13.85
C GLU A 127 4.27 29.51 12.86
N GLN A 128 5.31 29.38 12.02
CA GLN A 128 5.68 30.38 11.02
C GLN A 128 4.54 30.67 10.01
N TYR A 129 3.75 29.65 9.66
CA TYR A 129 2.65 29.76 8.70
C TYR A 129 1.28 29.58 9.34
N ALA A 130 1.13 29.92 10.63
CA ALA A 130 -0.12 29.76 11.37
C ALA A 130 -1.28 30.62 10.82
N ASP A 131 -0.98 31.65 10.02
CA ASP A 131 -1.95 32.49 9.32
C ASP A 131 -2.52 31.84 8.05
N ARG A 132 -1.92 30.73 7.58
CA ARG A 132 -2.32 30.05 6.34
C ARG A 132 -3.36 28.97 6.60
N ASN A 133 -4.36 28.90 5.72
CA ASN A 133 -5.38 27.85 5.71
C ASN A 133 -5.49 27.22 4.31
N PRO A 134 -4.51 26.41 3.88
CA PRO A 134 -4.52 25.82 2.54
C PRO A 134 -5.60 24.74 2.43
N ARG A 135 -6.24 24.63 1.25
CA ARG A 135 -7.08 23.46 0.91
C ARG A 135 -6.18 22.27 0.63
N HIS A 136 -6.51 21.11 1.21
CA HIS A 136 -5.87 19.83 0.89
C HIS A 136 -6.72 19.09 -0.13
N PHE A 137 -6.10 18.74 -1.26
CA PHE A 137 -6.75 18.01 -2.35
C PHE A 137 -6.58 16.50 -2.16
N THR A 138 -7.55 15.74 -2.66
CA THR A 138 -7.61 14.28 -2.58
C THR A 138 -7.99 13.68 -3.94
N ILE A 139 -8.04 12.36 -4.06
CA ILE A 139 -8.48 11.68 -5.29
C ILE A 139 -9.89 12.10 -5.75
N THR A 140 -10.73 12.66 -4.87
CA THR A 140 -12.05 13.21 -5.25
C THR A 140 -11.96 14.49 -6.08
N ASP A 141 -10.80 15.16 -6.07
CA ASP A 141 -10.54 16.38 -6.84
C ASP A 141 -10.05 16.08 -8.27
N THR A 142 -9.84 14.81 -8.61
CA THR A 142 -9.50 14.37 -9.96
C THR A 142 -10.60 14.77 -10.94
N GLY A 143 -10.24 15.47 -12.02
CA GLY A 143 -11.19 15.94 -13.04
C GLY A 143 -11.82 17.32 -12.78
N LEU A 144 -11.54 17.99 -11.65
CA LEU A 144 -12.04 19.35 -11.41
C LEU A 144 -11.60 20.36 -12.48
N ALA A 145 -10.41 20.18 -13.07
CA ALA A 145 -9.95 21.01 -14.19
C ALA A 145 -10.75 20.77 -15.48
N GLU A 146 -11.16 19.52 -15.75
CA GLU A 146 -12.03 19.19 -16.89
C GLU A 146 -13.47 19.68 -16.70
N HIS A 147 -13.98 19.65 -15.47
CA HIS A 147 -15.30 20.21 -15.17
C HIS A 147 -15.33 21.73 -15.34
N ALA A 148 -14.30 22.44 -14.85
CA ALA A 148 -14.19 23.89 -15.03
C ALA A 148 -14.10 24.27 -16.52
N SER A 149 -13.31 23.56 -17.33
CA SER A 149 -13.22 23.83 -18.77
C SER A 149 -14.52 23.55 -19.53
N ARG A 150 -15.21 22.43 -19.22
CA ARG A 150 -16.51 22.10 -19.81
C ARG A 150 -17.60 23.11 -19.46
N GLU A 151 -17.58 23.67 -18.25
CA GLU A 151 -18.51 24.72 -17.85
C GLU A 151 -18.24 26.04 -18.59
N ASP A 152 -16.99 26.41 -18.78
CA ASP A 152 -16.62 27.61 -19.54
C ASP A 152 -16.97 27.46 -21.03
N ASP A 153 -16.73 26.28 -21.63
CA ASP A 153 -17.15 25.96 -22.99
C ASP A 153 -18.68 26.03 -23.15
N ALA A 154 -19.43 25.49 -22.19
CA ALA A 154 -20.90 25.55 -22.19
C ALA A 154 -21.41 27.00 -22.10
N ARG A 155 -20.76 27.86 -21.31
CA ARG A 155 -21.09 29.30 -21.23
C ARG A 155 -20.80 30.02 -22.55
N LEU A 156 -19.68 29.72 -23.20
CA LEU A 156 -19.31 30.30 -24.50
C LEU A 156 -20.33 29.92 -25.59
N ILE A 157 -20.75 28.65 -25.64
CA ILE A 157 -21.77 28.18 -26.59
C ILE A 157 -23.12 28.87 -26.33
N ALA A 158 -23.55 28.96 -25.08
CA ALA A 158 -24.80 29.63 -24.72
C ALA A 158 -24.78 31.11 -25.13
N LYS A 159 -23.65 31.81 -24.93
CA LYS A 159 -23.48 33.20 -25.35
C LYS A 159 -23.51 33.35 -26.88
N SER A 160 -22.80 32.49 -27.61
CA SER A 160 -22.80 32.50 -29.08
C SER A 160 -24.20 32.26 -29.67
N ASN A 161 -24.99 31.38 -29.05
CA ASN A 161 -26.36 31.11 -29.50
C ASN A 161 -27.32 32.28 -29.21
N ALA A 162 -27.09 33.02 -28.11
CA ALA A 162 -27.88 34.21 -27.77
C ALA A 162 -27.56 35.41 -28.68
N GLU A 163 -26.33 35.54 -29.17
CA GLU A 163 -25.92 36.60 -30.10
C GLU A 163 -26.33 36.32 -31.55
N ALA A 164 -26.64 35.05 -31.89
CA ALA A 164 -27.06 34.62 -33.22
C ALA A 164 -28.59 34.63 -33.43
N ALA A 165 -29.38 34.96 -32.40
CA ALA A 165 -30.84 35.05 -32.40
C ALA A 165 -31.33 36.51 -32.44
#